data_AF-A0A7W3UIF8-F1
#
_entry.id   AF-A0A7W3UIF8-F1
#
_cell.length_a   1.000
_cell.length_b   1.000
_cell.length_c   1.000
_cell.angle_alpha   90.00
_cell.angle_beta   90.00
_cell.angle_gamma   90.00
#
_symmetry.space_group_name_H-M   'P 1'
#
loop_
_entity.id
_entity.type
_entity.pdbx_description
1 polymer ?
#
loop_
_entity_poly.entity_id
_entity_poly.type
_entity_poly.pdbx_seq_one_letter_code
_entity_poly.pdbx_strand_id
1 'polypeptide(L)'
;MKAAFSEDHQYFLQDLKNKQALWQQYTILLTTVLTPINRERQLFRVLLSANGDAHFKQQLWKLVADEIDTRVDLYNAPFTDKLPRHYALVMNVDGLIGLIEAWLNNPHPESVEHFSQILTASQLIAPLNLLEEN
;
A
#
# COMPACT_ATOMS: atom_id res chain seq x y z
N MET A 1 -10.49 -7.04 -18.79
CA MET A 1 -9.76 -6.25 -17.75
C MET A 1 -10.55 -5.02 -17.29
N LYS A 2 -10.99 -4.09 -18.16
CA LYS A 2 -11.77 -2.90 -17.75
C LYS A 2 -13.08 -3.18 -16.97
N ALA A 3 -13.71 -4.33 -17.19
CA ALA A 3 -14.97 -4.70 -16.53
C ALA A 3 -14.81 -5.17 -15.06
N ALA A 4 -13.65 -5.71 -14.68
CA ALA A 4 -13.41 -6.15 -13.30
C ALA A 4 -13.25 -4.95 -12.33
N PHE A 5 -12.63 -3.87 -12.82
CA PHE A 5 -12.37 -2.67 -12.02
C PHE A 5 -13.60 -1.75 -11.84
N SER A 6 -14.65 -1.89 -12.66
CA SER A 6 -15.88 -1.10 -12.52
C SER A 6 -16.84 -1.63 -11.45
N GLU A 7 -16.85 -2.95 -11.21
CA GLU A 7 -17.60 -3.56 -10.11
C GLU A 7 -16.93 -3.27 -8.76
N ASP A 8 -15.59 -3.30 -8.71
CA ASP A 8 -14.80 -2.91 -7.53
C ASP A 8 -15.12 -1.47 -7.05
N HIS A 9 -15.44 -0.56 -7.97
CA HIS A 9 -15.73 0.85 -7.66
C HIS A 9 -17.05 1.01 -6.86
N GLN A 10 -18.14 0.36 -7.29
CA GLN A 10 -19.44 0.53 -6.64
C GLN A 10 -19.47 -0.10 -5.23
N TYR A 11 -18.80 -1.25 -5.05
CA TYR A 11 -18.67 -1.90 -3.75
C TYR A 11 -17.79 -1.09 -2.79
N PHE A 12 -16.69 -0.50 -3.26
CA PHE A 12 -15.80 0.31 -2.43
C PHE A 12 -16.47 1.60 -1.90
N LEU A 13 -17.23 2.32 -2.73
CA LEU A 13 -17.92 3.54 -2.29
C LEU A 13 -18.99 3.28 -1.21
N GLN A 14 -19.59 2.09 -1.21
CA GLN A 14 -20.51 1.64 -0.18
C GLN A 14 -19.76 1.32 1.13
N ASP A 15 -18.55 0.77 1.01
CA ASP A 15 -17.67 0.39 2.12
C ASP A 15 -16.88 1.57 2.74
N LEU A 16 -16.72 2.70 2.06
CA LEU A 16 -16.21 3.93 2.71
C LEU A 16 -17.07 4.37 3.91
N LYS A 17 -18.35 3.97 3.95
CA LYS A 17 -19.25 4.21 5.09
C LYS A 17 -19.10 3.17 6.21
N ASN A 18 -18.46 2.03 5.93
CA ASN A 18 -18.19 0.96 6.87
C ASN A 18 -16.68 0.71 6.98
N LYS A 19 -16.05 1.37 7.96
CA LYS A 19 -14.60 1.26 8.23
C LYS A 19 -14.10 -0.17 8.27
N GLN A 20 -14.87 -1.12 8.81
CA GLN A 20 -14.44 -2.51 8.91
C GLN A 20 -14.42 -3.23 7.56
N ALA A 21 -15.38 -2.94 6.69
CA ALA A 21 -15.42 -3.49 5.34
C ALA A 21 -14.29 -2.91 4.47
N LEU A 22 -14.04 -1.60 4.58
CA LEU A 22 -12.89 -0.94 3.94
C LEU A 22 -11.56 -1.59 4.36
N TRP A 23 -11.37 -1.83 5.66
CA TRP A 23 -10.17 -2.50 6.18
C TRP A 23 -10.00 -3.91 5.58
N GLN A 24 -11.07 -4.69 5.51
CA GLN A 24 -11.04 -6.04 4.94
C GLN A 24 -10.68 -6.01 3.46
N GLN A 25 -11.33 -5.16 2.66
CA GLN A 25 -11.04 -5.04 1.24
C GLN A 25 -9.59 -4.63 0.99
N TYR A 26 -9.08 -3.66 1.75
CA TYR A 26 -7.70 -3.20 1.62
C TYR A 26 -6.69 -4.29 2.02
N THR A 27 -6.98 -5.04 3.08
CA THR A 27 -6.16 -6.19 3.50
C THR A 27 -6.13 -7.29 2.44
N ILE A 28 -7.27 -7.58 1.81
CA ILE A 28 -7.36 -8.56 0.71
C ILE A 28 -6.51 -8.12 -0.48
N LEU A 29 -6.66 -6.86 -0.91
CA LEU A 29 -5.89 -6.29 -2.00
C LEU A 29 -4.38 -6.41 -1.75
N LEU A 30 -3.93 -5.99 -0.57
CA LEU A 30 -2.51 -6.07 -0.20
C LEU A 30 -2.03 -7.52 -0.12
N THR A 31 -2.85 -8.44 0.37
CA THR A 31 -2.52 -9.87 0.39
C THR A 31 -2.32 -10.42 -1.02
N THR A 32 -3.17 -10.04 -1.98
CA THR A 32 -3.03 -10.42 -3.39
C THR A 32 -1.73 -9.90 -4.00
N VAL A 33 -1.30 -8.68 -3.65
CA VAL A 33 -0.04 -8.09 -4.13
C VAL A 33 1.18 -8.70 -3.45
N LEU A 34 1.12 -8.92 -2.14
CA LEU A 34 2.24 -9.40 -1.33
C LEU A 34 2.50 -10.90 -1.50
N THR A 35 1.49 -11.68 -1.87
CA THR A 35 1.64 -13.13 -2.11
C THR A 35 2.71 -13.46 -3.18
N PRO A 36 2.65 -12.92 -4.42
CA PRO A 36 3.69 -13.17 -5.42
C PRO A 36 5.04 -12.56 -5.03
N ILE A 37 5.05 -11.41 -4.34
CA ILE A 37 6.29 -10.82 -3.80
C ILE A 37 6.96 -11.76 -2.80
N ASN A 38 6.18 -12.36 -1.90
CA ASN A 38 6.69 -13.31 -0.90
C ASN A 38 7.18 -14.60 -1.54
N ARG A 39 6.48 -15.09 -2.57
CA ARG A 39 6.89 -16.27 -3.33
C ARG A 39 8.27 -16.08 -3.95
N GLU A 40 8.54 -14.87 -4.45
CA GLU A 40 9.82 -14.48 -5.05
C GLU A 40 10.67 -13.60 -4.10
N ARG A 41 10.54 -13.79 -2.78
CA ARG A 41 11.10 -12.89 -1.75
C ARG A 41 12.56 -12.56 -1.97
N GLN A 42 13.40 -13.54 -2.29
CA GLN A 42 14.84 -13.32 -2.47
C GLN A 42 15.14 -12.43 -3.68
N LEU A 43 14.38 -12.57 -4.77
CA LEU A 43 14.50 -11.71 -5.94
C LEU A 43 14.18 -10.26 -5.56
N PHE A 44 13.05 -10.03 -4.90
CA PHE A 44 12.66 -8.69 -4.46
C PHE A 44 13.65 -8.08 -3.47
N ARG A 45 14.20 -8.88 -2.54
CA ARG A 45 15.27 -8.43 -1.64
C ARG A 45 16.51 -7.95 -2.38
N VAL A 46 16.95 -8.69 -3.41
CA VAL A 46 18.12 -8.31 -4.23
C VAL A 46 17.82 -7.04 -5.02
N LEU A 47 16.69 -7.01 -5.74
CA LEU A 47 16.31 -5.89 -6.59
C LEU A 47 16.11 -4.58 -5.82
N LEU A 48 15.60 -4.64 -4.60
CA LEU A 48 15.33 -3.48 -3.74
C LEU A 48 16.47 -3.16 -2.77
N SER A 49 17.56 -3.93 -2.77
CA SER A 49 18.71 -3.64 -1.91
C SER A 49 19.44 -2.35 -2.31
N ALA A 50 20.32 -1.84 -1.44
CA ALA A 50 21.13 -0.66 -1.73
C ALA A 50 22.00 -0.81 -3.00
N ASN A 51 22.41 -2.04 -3.33
CA ASN A 51 23.16 -2.38 -4.55
C ASN A 51 22.26 -3.04 -5.61
N GLY A 52 20.94 -2.93 -5.44
CA GLY A 52 19.94 -3.48 -6.35
C GLY A 52 19.78 -2.64 -7.61
N ASP A 53 18.65 -2.81 -8.29
CA ASP A 53 18.36 -2.09 -9.52
C ASP A 53 17.58 -0.80 -9.21
N ALA A 54 18.26 0.34 -9.32
CA ALA A 54 17.67 1.65 -9.08
C ALA A 54 16.53 1.98 -10.06
N HIS A 55 16.60 1.50 -11.31
CA HIS A 55 15.52 1.68 -12.28
C HIS A 55 14.31 0.84 -11.92
N PHE A 56 14.51 -0.40 -11.45
CA PHE A 56 13.42 -1.22 -10.93
C PHE A 56 12.71 -0.53 -9.76
N LYS A 57 13.47 -0.05 -8.77
CA LYS A 57 12.91 0.66 -7.61
C LYS A 57 12.11 1.91 -8.04
N GLN A 58 12.64 2.68 -8.99
CA GLN A 58 11.94 3.85 -9.53
C GLN A 58 10.66 3.47 -10.29
N GLN A 59 10.68 2.40 -11.08
CA GLN A 59 9.49 1.93 -11.80
C GLN A 59 8.42 1.40 -10.85
N LEU A 60 8.82 0.64 -9.82
CA LEU A 60 7.90 0.19 -8.77
C LEU A 60 7.28 1.39 -8.04
N TRP A 61 8.09 2.38 -7.67
CA TRP A 61 7.61 3.63 -7.08
C TRP A 61 6.56 4.30 -7.96
N LYS A 62 6.86 4.45 -9.24
CA LYS A 62 5.93 5.07 -10.20
C LYS A 62 4.63 4.28 -10.34
N LEU A 63 4.71 2.95 -10.40
CA LEU A 63 3.54 2.08 -10.50
C LEU A 63 2.63 2.24 -9.27
N VAL A 64 3.21 2.27 -8.07
CA VAL A 64 2.44 2.47 -6.83
C VAL A 64 1.84 3.87 -6.78
N ALA A 65 2.60 4.90 -7.18
CA ALA A 65 2.12 6.27 -7.22
C ALA A 65 0.94 6.45 -8.21
N ASP A 66 1.06 5.91 -9.42
CA ASP A 66 0.02 5.97 -10.46
C ASP A 66 -1.25 5.21 -10.01
N GLU A 67 -1.11 4.09 -9.28
CA GLU A 67 -2.23 3.34 -8.71
C GLU A 67 -2.95 4.11 -7.59
N ILE A 68 -2.20 4.74 -6.69
CA ILE A 68 -2.78 5.59 -5.63
C ILE A 68 -3.53 6.76 -6.25
N ASP A 69 -2.93 7.46 -7.20
CA ASP A 69 -3.57 8.57 -7.90
C ASP A 69 -4.86 8.12 -8.59
N THR A 70 -4.83 6.99 -9.29
CA THR A 70 -6.01 6.39 -9.94
C THR A 70 -7.12 6.11 -8.91
N ARG A 71 -6.77 5.54 -7.75
CA ARG A 71 -7.72 5.25 -6.68
C ARG A 71 -8.32 6.50 -6.08
N VAL A 72 -7.51 7.53 -5.82
CA VAL A 72 -8.03 8.79 -5.29
C VAL A 72 -9.04 9.41 -6.25
N ASP A 73 -8.73 9.42 -7.55
CA ASP A 73 -9.63 9.96 -8.57
C ASP A 73 -10.92 9.13 -8.67
N LEU A 74 -10.81 7.79 -8.63
CA LEU A 74 -11.97 6.90 -8.62
C LEU A 74 -12.87 7.12 -7.40
N TYR A 75 -12.27 7.36 -6.24
CA TYR A 75 -13.02 7.44 -4.98
C TYR A 75 -13.47 8.85 -4.61
N ASN A 76 -13.15 9.86 -5.42
CA ASN A 76 -13.31 11.28 -5.05
C ASN A 76 -12.76 11.55 -3.64
N ALA A 77 -11.64 10.91 -3.30
CA ALA A 77 -11.12 10.97 -1.94
C ALA A 77 -10.70 12.43 -1.63
N PRO A 78 -11.10 12.98 -0.47
CA PRO A 78 -10.78 14.35 -0.14
C PRO A 78 -9.28 14.49 0.12
N PHE A 79 -8.63 15.39 -0.61
CA PHE A 79 -7.29 15.87 -0.25
C PHE A 79 -7.40 16.96 0.80
N THR A 80 -6.48 16.96 1.76
CA THR A 80 -6.31 18.12 2.63
C THR A 80 -5.66 19.26 1.86
N ASP A 81 -6.16 20.47 2.06
CA ASP A 81 -5.53 21.72 1.60
C ASP A 81 -4.26 22.08 2.39
N LYS A 82 -4.00 21.38 3.50
CA LYS A 82 -2.86 21.63 4.40
C LYS A 82 -1.54 21.06 3.87
N LEU A 83 -1.58 20.11 2.94
CA LEU A 83 -0.40 19.46 2.39
C LEU A 83 -0.54 19.33 0.87
N PRO A 84 0.38 19.90 0.07
CA PRO A 84 0.36 19.72 -1.37
C PRO A 84 0.35 18.24 -1.77
N ARG A 85 -0.47 17.90 -2.78
CA ARG A 85 -0.70 16.54 -3.26
C ARG A 85 0.59 15.76 -3.52
N HIS A 86 1.61 16.40 -4.11
CA HIS A 86 2.86 15.71 -4.44
C HIS A 86 3.64 15.29 -3.18
N TYR A 87 3.63 16.09 -2.11
CA TYR A 87 4.26 15.69 -0.84
C TYR A 87 3.48 14.57 -0.16
N ALA A 88 2.14 14.63 -0.16
CA ALA A 88 1.30 13.56 0.37
C ALA A 88 1.54 12.22 -0.35
N LEU A 89 1.64 12.27 -1.68
CA LEU A 89 1.91 11.10 -2.51
C LEU A 89 3.29 10.50 -2.22
N VAL A 90 4.34 11.33 -2.16
CA VAL A 90 5.70 10.88 -1.81
C VAL A 90 5.71 10.21 -0.44
N MET A 91 5.14 10.84 0.58
CA MET A 91 5.07 10.27 1.93
C MET A 91 4.37 8.91 1.96
N ASN A 92 3.26 8.79 1.22
CA ASN A 92 2.48 7.56 1.21
C ASN A 92 3.22 6.42 0.49
N VAL A 93 3.73 6.69 -0.72
CA VAL A 93 4.44 5.69 -1.54
C VAL A 93 5.73 5.25 -0.86
N ASP A 94 6.54 6.18 -0.35
CA ASP A 94 7.80 5.86 0.33
C ASP A 94 7.54 5.08 1.62
N GLY A 95 6.48 5.40 2.36
CA GLY A 95 6.07 4.65 3.53
C GLY A 95 5.68 3.20 3.19
N LEU A 96 4.88 3.00 2.14
CA LEU A 96 4.49 1.66 1.67
C LEU A 96 5.70 0.83 1.24
N ILE A 97 6.55 1.39 0.38
CA ILE A 97 7.73 0.68 -0.14
C ILE A 97 8.72 0.40 1.00
N GLY A 98 8.95 1.37 1.90
CA GLY A 98 9.84 1.20 3.04
C GLY A 98 9.38 0.09 3.99
N LEU A 99 8.08 -0.02 4.27
CA LEU A 99 7.53 -1.11 5.07
C LEU A 99 7.71 -2.47 4.37
N ILE A 100 7.49 -2.54 3.06
CA ILE A 100 7.73 -3.77 2.28
C ILE A 100 9.21 -4.15 2.31
N GLU A 101 10.13 -3.20 2.13
CA GLU A 101 11.57 -3.44 2.24
C GLU A 101 11.97 -3.94 3.63
N ALA A 102 11.40 -3.36 4.70
CA ALA A 102 11.63 -3.81 6.07
C ALA A 102 11.16 -5.26 6.27
N TRP A 103 9.93 -5.58 5.83
CA TRP A 103 9.38 -6.93 5.92
C TRP A 103 10.13 -7.95 5.07
N LEU A 104 10.59 -7.55 3.87
CA LEU A 104 11.41 -8.39 3.01
C LEU A 104 12.73 -8.78 3.68
N ASN A 105 13.35 -7.85 4.42
CA ASN A 105 14.63 -8.03 5.08
C ASN A 105 14.56 -8.56 6.52
N ASN A 106 13.37 -8.67 7.10
CA ASN A 106 13.17 -9.27 8.42
C ASN A 106 13.65 -10.74 8.43
N PRO A 107 14.55 -11.15 9.35
CA PRO A 107 15.00 -12.54 9.46
C PRO A 107 13.88 -13.50 9.90
N HIS A 108 12.85 -12.98 10.57
CA HIS A 108 11.67 -13.71 11.03
C HIS A 108 10.40 -12.98 10.57
N PRO A 109 10.12 -12.96 9.26
CA PRO A 109 9.03 -12.17 8.71
C PRO A 109 7.68 -12.74 9.15
N GLU A 110 6.73 -11.84 9.37
CA GLU A 110 5.32 -12.16 9.54
C GLU A 110 4.78 -12.88 8.30
N SER A 111 3.66 -13.61 8.45
CA SER A 111 2.94 -14.16 7.30
C SER A 111 2.45 -13.04 6.38
N VAL A 112 2.15 -13.38 5.13
CA VAL A 112 1.60 -12.41 4.16
C VAL A 112 0.32 -11.78 4.70
N GLU A 113 -0.58 -12.58 5.27
CA GLU A 113 -1.84 -12.13 5.82
C GLU A 113 -1.64 -11.16 6.98
N HIS A 114 -0.73 -11.49 7.91
CA HIS A 114 -0.46 -10.64 9.06
C HIS A 114 0.23 -9.33 8.63
N PHE A 115 1.20 -9.40 7.72
CA PHE A 115 1.85 -8.20 7.21
C PHE A 115 0.89 -7.30 6.41
N SER A 116 -0.04 -7.88 5.63
CA SER A 116 -1.09 -7.10 4.96
C SER A 116 -1.99 -6.33 5.93
N GLN A 117 -2.26 -6.88 7.12
CA GLN A 117 -3.02 -6.19 8.16
C GLN A 117 -2.21 -5.01 8.74
N ILE A 118 -0.92 -5.21 9.02
CA ILE A 118 0.00 -4.15 9.47
C ILE A 118 0.06 -3.04 8.43
N LEU A 119 0.24 -3.39 7.16
CA LEU A 119 0.34 -2.43 6.07
C LEU A 119 -0.99 -1.68 5.87
N THR A 120 -2.13 -2.36 5.98
CA THR A 120 -3.46 -1.72 6.00
C THR A 120 -3.60 -0.72 7.14
N ALA A 121 -3.21 -1.12 8.36
CA ALA A 121 -3.26 -0.25 9.52
C ALA A 121 -2.40 1.01 9.32
N SER A 122 -1.21 0.88 8.73
CA SER A 122 -0.34 2.04 8.43
C SER A 122 -0.97 3.07 7.48
N GLN A 123 -1.94 2.64 6.66
CA GLN A 123 -2.60 3.48 5.66
C GLN A 123 -3.92 4.09 6.16
N LEU A 124 -4.61 3.40 7.07
CA LEU A 124 -5.95 3.78 7.53
C LEU A 124 -5.96 4.38 8.94
N ILE A 125 -4.87 4.27 9.69
CA ILE A 125 -4.69 4.91 10.98
C ILE A 125 -4.03 6.28 10.77
N ALA A 126 -4.54 7.30 11.44
CA ALA A 126 -3.92 8.63 11.42
C ALA A 126 -2.47 8.54 11.96
N PRO A 127 -1.46 9.15 11.32
CA PRO A 127 -0.06 8.97 11.70
C PRO A 127 0.26 9.22 13.17
N LEU A 128 -0.42 10.19 13.82
CA LEU A 128 -0.23 10.47 15.24
C LEU A 128 -0.67 9.30 16.13
N ASN A 129 -1.73 8.61 15.76
CA ASN A 129 -2.24 7.47 16.51
C ASN A 129 -1.32 6.23 16.39
N LEU A 130 -0.38 6.21 15.45
CA LEU A 130 0.64 5.16 15.35
C LEU A 130 1.73 5.31 16.42
N LEU A 131 1.88 6.51 17.00
CA LEU A 131 2.93 6.84 17.96
C LEU A 131 2.44 6.81 19.42
N GLU A 132 1.13 6.66 19.63
CA GLU A 132 0.56 6.52 20.96
C GLU A 132 0.86 5.11 21.49
N GLU A 133 1.60 5.00 22.59
CA GLU A 133 1.80 3.74 23.30
C GLU A 133 0.47 3.29 23.90
N ASN A 134 0.08 2.02 23.68
CA ASN A 134 -1.01 1.36 24.41
C ASN A 134 -0.50 0.81 25.74
#